data_AF-A0A176F9R1-F1
#
_entry.id   AF-A0A176F9R1-F1
#
_cell.length_a   1.000
_cell.length_b   1.000
_cell.length_c   1.000
_cell.angle_alpha   90.00
_cell.angle_beta   90.00
_cell.angle_gamma   90.00
#
_symmetry.space_group_name_H-M   'P 1'
#
loop_
_entity.id
_entity.type
_entity.pdbx_description
1 polymer ?
#
loop_
_entity_poly.entity_id
_entity_poly.type
_entity_poly.pdbx_seq_one_letter_code
_entity_poly.pdbx_strand_id
1 'polypeptide(L)'
;MLAAVAIKLELPPSQHLLMTQRKQAIEKHLERDGNPLKDLIRIFYQQGSVAIGATIKAKHRNVGFDIDIIVELLLNGISPSQGLDLLYEAIRGEPGSRYHDCTTRQTRCVTVHYADGMHIDLSPSVLLEAGDPRRSHIFHSKPEDSRSSDHYVLTNSFAFAEHYNALCPVDQTFSEAYARRVMAADQAFEVIAKDADSVPVPEHSSEVGGKSAVTVGLQLLKRNRDMRWIPRKGKRMPASVMFSCLTVEVAEAGRTIGENLRVTATHILDRLLSAKRMAKLIVVENPRCSGDLFTDRWPENRHDQDLLIEDMKLFLHQLEVVLDESRAFKGRTAALEAMFGETVARDVVKDFAEEIGGLVKSGKHALGASGSILAAPASAKAKPAARTNTFFGSKRPLRFHTGLVATSLSAQDKAMARRWPRFRATLGMGPQSLVWFGDLKGLERSFHISVEYGLPRPCDATMSRFMPVVRVLRPSLVLNFEAIEEAPLPHVYFEGPDIRLSPFCLFDPQAHEWDRTMLIADTTIPWAVRWLACYEIWEATGRWVGGGRHAGEGDQDNAA
;
A
#
# COMPACT_ATOMS: atom_id res chain seq x y z
N MET A 1 5.31 3.49 0.48
CA MET A 1 4.69 2.21 0.06
C MET A 1 3.44 1.83 0.86
N LEU A 2 3.46 1.82 2.21
CA LEU A 2 2.29 1.43 3.04
C LEU A 2 0.99 2.20 2.70
N ALA A 3 1.06 3.53 2.51
CA ALA A 3 -0.09 4.32 2.09
C ALA A 3 -0.65 3.88 0.73
N ALA A 4 0.22 3.51 -0.22
CA ALA A 4 -0.20 3.03 -1.54
C ALA A 4 -0.91 1.67 -1.44
N VAL A 5 -0.42 0.77 -0.58
CA VAL A 5 -1.11 -0.49 -0.26
C VAL A 5 -2.49 -0.19 0.33
N ALA A 6 -2.58 0.72 1.31
CA ALA A 6 -3.85 1.08 1.92
C ALA A 6 -4.86 1.64 0.90
N ILE A 7 -4.42 2.51 -0.01
CA ILE A 7 -5.28 3.07 -1.08
C ILE A 7 -5.85 1.97 -1.97
N LYS A 8 -5.06 0.95 -2.31
CA LYS A 8 -5.55 -0.20 -3.10
C LYS A 8 -6.58 -1.05 -2.35
N LEU A 9 -6.49 -1.07 -1.01
CA LEU A 9 -7.41 -1.79 -0.13
C LEU A 9 -8.65 -0.97 0.25
N GLU A 10 -8.58 0.36 0.17
CA GLU A 10 -9.66 1.29 0.51
C GLU A 10 -10.88 1.03 -0.35
N LEU A 11 -12.08 1.09 0.24
CA LEU A 11 -13.31 1.12 -0.52
C LEU A 11 -13.37 2.46 -1.28
N PRO A 12 -13.41 2.47 -2.62
CA PRO A 12 -13.34 3.71 -3.38
C PRO A 12 -14.72 4.39 -3.45
N PRO A 13 -14.77 5.69 -3.78
CA PRO A 13 -16.01 6.47 -3.86
C PRO A 13 -17.12 5.82 -4.69
N SER A 14 -16.79 5.25 -5.85
CA SER A 14 -17.77 4.54 -6.69
C SER A 14 -18.41 3.35 -5.98
N GLN A 15 -17.65 2.57 -5.22
CA GLN A 15 -18.18 1.44 -4.46
C GLN A 15 -18.92 1.88 -3.19
N HIS A 16 -18.55 3.01 -2.60
CA HIS A 16 -19.32 3.62 -1.50
C HIS A 16 -20.68 4.13 -1.97
N LEU A 17 -20.77 4.73 -3.16
CA LEU A 17 -22.05 5.08 -3.78
C LEU A 17 -22.92 3.82 -3.97
N LEU A 18 -22.34 2.75 -4.52
CA LEU A 18 -23.04 1.48 -4.70
C LEU A 18 -23.50 0.86 -3.37
N MET A 19 -22.67 0.95 -2.33
CA MET A 19 -22.99 0.55 -0.96
C MET A 19 -24.26 1.25 -0.47
N THR A 20 -24.32 2.57 -0.59
CA THR A 20 -25.45 3.40 -0.16
C THR A 20 -26.72 3.06 -0.93
N GLN A 21 -26.63 2.89 -2.25
CA GLN A 21 -27.77 2.49 -3.08
C GLN A 21 -28.32 1.11 -2.69
N ARG A 22 -27.44 0.13 -2.41
CA ARG A 22 -27.85 -1.22 -2.02
C ARG A 22 -28.45 -1.27 -0.61
N LYS A 23 -27.90 -0.48 0.32
CA LYS A 23 -28.51 -0.27 1.65
C LYS A 23 -29.92 0.29 1.52
N GLN A 24 -30.11 1.37 0.78
CA GLN A 24 -31.44 1.95 0.56
C GLN A 24 -32.40 0.96 -0.12
N ALA A 25 -31.91 0.16 -1.06
CA ALA A 25 -32.72 -0.85 -1.74
C ALA A 25 -33.22 -1.96 -0.80
N ILE A 26 -32.37 -2.44 0.12
CA ILE A 26 -32.79 -3.47 1.09
C ILE A 26 -33.71 -2.90 2.16
N GLU A 27 -33.48 -1.66 2.61
CA GLU A 27 -34.36 -0.97 3.57
C GLU A 27 -35.76 -0.79 2.98
N LYS A 28 -35.85 -0.23 1.77
CA LYS A 28 -37.12 -0.11 1.04
C LYS A 28 -37.78 -1.45 0.77
N HIS A 29 -36.98 -2.50 0.53
CA HIS A 29 -37.51 -3.85 0.37
C HIS A 29 -38.19 -4.30 1.66
N LEU A 30 -37.54 -4.17 2.82
CA LEU A 30 -38.09 -4.60 4.11
C LEU A 30 -39.28 -3.77 4.59
N GLU A 31 -39.37 -2.50 4.18
CA GLU A 31 -40.47 -1.60 4.56
C GLU A 31 -41.67 -1.60 3.58
N ARG A 32 -41.63 -2.40 2.51
CA ARG A 32 -42.72 -2.44 1.51
C ARG A 32 -44.02 -3.01 2.08
N ASP A 33 -45.13 -2.61 1.48
CA ASP A 33 -46.45 -3.18 1.76
C ASP A 33 -46.45 -4.71 1.61
N GLY A 34 -47.00 -5.40 2.61
CA GLY A 34 -47.07 -6.86 2.65
C GLY A 34 -45.78 -7.56 3.11
N ASN A 35 -44.71 -6.84 3.43
CA ASN A 35 -43.55 -7.45 4.08
C ASN A 35 -43.86 -7.79 5.56
N PRO A 36 -43.48 -8.97 6.07
CA PRO A 36 -43.77 -9.36 7.46
C PRO A 36 -43.05 -8.51 8.51
N LEU A 37 -42.01 -7.75 8.15
CA LEU A 37 -41.31 -6.82 9.05
C LEU A 37 -41.82 -5.39 8.96
N LYS A 38 -42.77 -5.09 8.06
CA LYS A 38 -43.34 -3.75 7.96
C LYS A 38 -43.96 -3.35 9.32
N ASP A 39 -43.73 -2.10 9.74
CA ASP A 39 -44.15 -1.52 11.02
C ASP A 39 -43.53 -2.19 12.29
N LEU A 40 -42.73 -3.25 12.13
CA LEU A 40 -41.96 -3.88 13.20
C LEU A 40 -40.51 -3.40 13.25
N ILE A 41 -40.04 -2.70 12.23
CA ILE A 41 -38.68 -2.15 12.21
C ILE A 41 -38.68 -0.80 12.91
N ARG A 42 -37.84 -0.66 13.94
CA ARG A 42 -37.61 0.61 14.63
C ARG A 42 -36.61 1.48 13.87
N ILE A 43 -35.47 0.90 13.48
CA ILE A 43 -34.39 1.60 12.81
C ILE A 43 -33.40 0.62 12.16
N PHE A 44 -32.80 1.06 11.06
CA PHE A 44 -31.60 0.48 10.51
C PHE A 44 -30.38 1.33 10.87
N TYR A 45 -29.30 0.71 11.32
CA TYR A 45 -28.03 1.43 11.48
C TYR A 45 -26.84 0.56 11.11
N GLN A 46 -25.81 1.20 10.57
CA GLN A 46 -24.57 0.52 10.21
C GLN A 46 -23.77 0.18 11.46
N GLN A 47 -23.11 -0.97 11.42
CA GLN A 47 -22.14 -1.38 12.41
C GLN A 47 -20.84 -1.84 11.74
N GLY A 48 -19.95 -2.43 12.53
CA GLY A 48 -18.75 -3.06 12.01
C GLY A 48 -17.83 -2.05 11.32
N SER A 49 -17.13 -2.50 10.28
CA SER A 49 -16.07 -1.68 9.69
C SER A 49 -16.54 -0.48 8.89
N VAL A 50 -17.78 -0.48 8.39
CA VAL A 50 -18.35 0.69 7.70
C VAL A 50 -18.55 1.82 8.70
N ALA A 51 -19.11 1.53 9.88
CA ALA A 51 -19.42 2.54 10.91
C ALA A 51 -18.18 3.26 11.49
N ILE A 52 -17.02 2.60 11.43
CA ILE A 52 -15.73 3.16 11.90
C ILE A 52 -14.78 3.55 10.74
N GLY A 53 -15.27 3.54 9.50
CA GLY A 53 -14.47 3.87 8.33
C GLY A 53 -13.27 2.94 8.09
N ALA A 54 -13.32 1.68 8.51
CA ALA A 54 -12.22 0.70 8.40
C ALA A 54 -12.50 -0.41 7.35
N THR A 55 -13.43 -0.21 6.43
CA THR A 55 -13.78 -1.18 5.37
C THR A 55 -12.59 -1.43 4.43
N ILE A 56 -12.41 -2.69 4.00
CA ILE A 56 -11.39 -3.07 3.02
C ILE A 56 -12.04 -3.88 1.90
N LYS A 57 -11.53 -3.76 0.66
CA LYS A 57 -11.99 -4.59 -0.47
C LYS A 57 -11.70 -6.07 -0.23
N ALA A 58 -12.57 -6.92 -0.76
CA ALA A 58 -12.42 -8.37 -0.71
C ALA A 58 -11.28 -8.91 -1.62
N LYS A 59 -11.07 -10.21 -1.45
CA LYS A 59 -9.84 -10.98 -1.63
C LYS A 59 -9.25 -11.07 -3.04
N HIS A 60 -10.05 -10.95 -4.10
CA HIS A 60 -9.60 -11.17 -5.48
C HIS A 60 -10.39 -10.30 -6.45
N ARG A 61 -9.67 -9.56 -7.30
CA ARG A 61 -10.19 -8.81 -8.45
C ARG A 61 -11.28 -7.78 -8.09
N ASN A 62 -11.02 -6.74 -7.28
CA ASN A 62 -11.94 -5.58 -7.15
C ASN A 62 -13.43 -5.88 -6.81
N VAL A 63 -13.78 -7.08 -6.37
CA VAL A 63 -15.16 -7.58 -6.40
C VAL A 63 -15.53 -8.02 -4.99
N GLY A 64 -16.27 -7.15 -4.31
CA GLY A 64 -16.90 -7.41 -3.02
C GLY A 64 -16.33 -6.66 -1.82
N PHE A 65 -17.20 -6.40 -0.86
CA PHE A 65 -16.94 -5.92 0.50
C PHE A 65 -18.18 -6.21 1.35
N ASP A 66 -18.02 -6.17 2.68
CA ASP A 66 -19.09 -6.51 3.61
C ASP A 66 -19.71 -5.23 4.19
N ILE A 67 -21.04 -5.17 4.21
CA ILE A 67 -21.80 -4.20 5.01
C ILE A 67 -22.49 -4.93 6.15
N ASP A 68 -22.22 -4.51 7.37
CA ASP A 68 -22.95 -4.96 8.54
C ASP A 68 -24.04 -3.93 8.92
N ILE A 69 -25.30 -4.37 8.95
CA ILE A 69 -26.46 -3.55 9.33
C ILE A 69 -27.16 -4.21 10.52
N ILE A 70 -27.44 -3.43 11.56
CA ILE A 70 -28.39 -3.84 12.58
C ILE A 70 -29.80 -3.45 12.13
N VAL A 71 -30.70 -4.44 12.16
CA VAL A 71 -32.14 -4.25 12.00
C VAL A 71 -32.74 -4.34 13.38
N GLU A 72 -33.08 -3.21 13.97
CA GLU A 72 -33.67 -3.19 15.30
C GLU A 72 -35.18 -3.31 15.21
N LEU A 73 -35.73 -4.30 15.88
CA LEU A 73 -37.09 -4.75 15.74
C LEU A 73 -37.88 -4.53 17.03
N LEU A 74 -39.15 -4.14 16.88
CA LEU A 74 -40.14 -3.97 17.94
C LEU A 74 -40.81 -5.32 18.25
N LEU A 75 -40.02 -6.31 18.64
CA LEU A 75 -40.48 -7.66 18.93
C LEU A 75 -40.45 -7.95 20.44
N ASN A 76 -41.48 -8.64 20.93
CA ASN A 76 -41.59 -9.06 22.32
C ASN A 76 -41.68 -10.58 22.42
N GLY A 77 -40.93 -11.19 23.34
CA GLY A 77 -41.05 -12.61 23.69
C GLY A 77 -40.68 -13.61 22.59
N ILE A 78 -39.99 -13.18 21.53
CA ILE A 78 -39.56 -14.04 20.42
C ILE A 78 -38.34 -14.89 20.81
N SER A 79 -38.13 -16.05 20.21
CA SER A 79 -36.87 -16.79 20.35
C SER A 79 -35.80 -16.29 19.36
N PRO A 80 -34.50 -16.54 19.62
CA PRO A 80 -33.45 -16.20 18.65
C PRO A 80 -33.58 -16.86 17.29
N SER A 81 -34.04 -18.12 17.24
CA SER A 81 -34.35 -18.79 15.98
C SER A 81 -35.48 -18.09 15.23
N GLN A 82 -36.59 -17.80 15.90
CA GLN A 82 -37.75 -17.14 15.31
C GLN A 82 -37.41 -15.73 14.78
N GLY A 83 -36.62 -14.95 15.50
CA GLY A 83 -36.18 -13.62 15.05
C GLY A 83 -35.31 -13.66 13.79
N LEU A 84 -34.41 -14.65 13.70
CA LEU A 84 -33.58 -14.87 12.51
C LEU A 84 -34.39 -15.42 11.33
N ASP A 85 -35.31 -16.35 11.59
CA ASP A 85 -36.18 -16.94 10.56
C ASP A 85 -37.12 -15.87 9.98
N LEU A 86 -37.71 -15.03 10.84
CA LEU A 86 -38.55 -13.90 10.42
C LEU A 86 -37.78 -12.92 9.52
N LEU A 87 -36.56 -12.53 9.93
CA LEU A 87 -35.73 -11.65 9.11
C LEU A 87 -35.35 -12.33 7.78
N TYR A 88 -35.03 -13.62 7.81
CA TYR A 88 -34.66 -14.39 6.62
C TYR A 88 -35.81 -14.45 5.61
N GLU A 89 -37.02 -14.79 6.05
CA GLU A 89 -38.22 -14.83 5.21
C GLU A 89 -38.57 -13.43 4.67
N ALA A 90 -38.46 -12.40 5.50
CA ALA A 90 -38.72 -11.02 5.13
C ALA A 90 -37.78 -10.50 4.03
N ILE A 91 -36.49 -10.85 4.11
CA ILE A 91 -35.48 -10.51 3.10
C ILE A 91 -35.67 -11.35 1.85
N ARG A 92 -35.81 -12.67 2.00
CA ARG A 92 -35.86 -13.62 0.88
C ARG A 92 -37.08 -13.38 0.01
N GLY A 93 -38.23 -13.12 0.62
CA GLY A 93 -39.50 -12.92 -0.07
C GLY A 93 -39.96 -14.15 -0.87
N GLU A 94 -40.96 -13.94 -1.72
CA GLU A 94 -41.54 -14.99 -2.57
C GLU A 94 -40.56 -15.45 -3.68
N PRO A 95 -40.74 -16.67 -4.22
CA PRO A 95 -40.00 -17.14 -5.39
C PRO A 95 -40.05 -16.14 -6.56
N GLY A 96 -38.88 -15.86 -7.15
CA GLY A 96 -38.73 -14.89 -8.24
C GLY A 96 -38.62 -13.43 -7.79
N SER A 97 -38.72 -13.15 -6.48
CA SER A 97 -38.47 -11.81 -5.95
C SER A 97 -36.97 -11.48 -5.93
N ARG A 98 -36.66 -10.18 -5.76
CA ARG A 98 -35.31 -9.60 -5.91
C ARG A 98 -34.20 -10.33 -5.16
N TYR A 99 -34.47 -10.83 -3.96
CA TYR A 99 -33.46 -11.42 -3.07
C TYR A 99 -33.66 -12.92 -2.81
N HIS A 100 -34.62 -13.56 -3.48
CA HIS A 100 -35.01 -14.95 -3.21
C HIS A 100 -33.84 -15.93 -3.35
N ASP A 101 -33.08 -15.81 -4.43
CA ASP A 101 -32.00 -16.76 -4.76
C ASP A 101 -30.63 -16.36 -4.22
N CYS A 102 -30.55 -15.26 -3.47
CA CYS A 102 -29.28 -14.70 -3.00
C CYS A 102 -29.27 -14.40 -1.50
N THR A 103 -30.17 -15.00 -0.73
CA THR A 103 -30.29 -14.79 0.73
C THR A 103 -29.91 -16.05 1.48
N THR A 104 -29.02 -15.92 2.47
CA THR A 104 -28.55 -17.00 3.33
C THR A 104 -28.78 -16.65 4.80
N ARG A 105 -29.42 -17.55 5.56
CA ARG A 105 -29.54 -17.42 7.01
C ARG A 105 -28.23 -17.85 7.69
N GLN A 106 -27.58 -16.95 8.42
CA GLN A 106 -26.40 -17.25 9.23
C GLN A 106 -26.77 -17.51 10.70
N THR A 107 -25.75 -17.63 11.55
CA THR A 107 -25.92 -17.85 13.00
C THR A 107 -26.37 -16.61 13.78
N ARG A 108 -26.07 -15.40 13.29
CA ARG A 108 -26.41 -14.11 13.95
C ARG A 108 -26.97 -13.03 13.02
N CYS A 109 -27.03 -13.33 11.74
CA CYS A 109 -27.46 -12.40 10.71
C CYS A 109 -28.10 -13.16 9.55
N VAL A 110 -28.64 -12.41 8.61
CA VAL A 110 -29.05 -12.87 7.30
C VAL A 110 -28.20 -12.15 6.27
N THR A 111 -27.54 -12.90 5.40
CA THR A 111 -26.63 -12.37 4.37
C THR A 111 -27.34 -12.30 3.03
N VAL A 112 -27.28 -11.14 2.37
CA VAL A 112 -27.63 -10.97 0.96
C VAL A 112 -26.35 -10.94 0.14
N HIS A 113 -26.24 -11.85 -0.84
CA HIS A 113 -25.09 -11.97 -1.72
C HIS A 113 -25.34 -11.29 -3.07
N TYR A 114 -24.44 -10.41 -3.49
CA TYR A 114 -24.48 -9.81 -4.82
C TYR A 114 -23.52 -10.55 -5.77
N ALA A 115 -23.85 -10.56 -7.06
CA ALA A 115 -23.05 -11.22 -8.09
C ALA A 115 -21.63 -10.66 -8.22
N ASP A 116 -21.42 -9.41 -7.81
CA ASP A 116 -20.12 -8.76 -7.73
C ASP A 116 -19.40 -9.00 -6.39
N GLY A 117 -19.76 -10.06 -5.67
CA GLY A 117 -19.08 -10.50 -4.46
C GLY A 117 -19.33 -9.62 -3.23
N MET A 118 -20.15 -8.56 -3.33
CA MET A 118 -20.53 -7.77 -2.16
C MET A 118 -21.54 -8.54 -1.31
N HIS A 119 -21.46 -8.38 0.00
CA HIS A 119 -22.38 -8.98 0.95
C HIS A 119 -22.98 -7.91 1.87
N ILE A 120 -24.28 -8.05 2.16
CA ILE A 120 -24.94 -7.27 3.21
C ILE A 120 -25.39 -8.24 4.29
N ASP A 121 -24.84 -8.10 5.48
CA ASP A 121 -25.20 -8.85 6.67
C ASP A 121 -26.16 -8.04 7.52
N LEU A 122 -27.39 -8.52 7.65
CA LEU A 122 -28.44 -7.89 8.46
C LEU A 122 -28.59 -8.69 9.76
N SER A 123 -28.21 -8.10 10.88
CA SER A 123 -28.37 -8.68 12.23
C SER A 123 -29.66 -8.18 12.85
N PRO A 124 -30.65 -9.06 13.12
CA PRO A 124 -31.85 -8.65 13.83
C PRO A 124 -31.49 -8.40 15.31
N SER A 125 -32.11 -7.37 15.90
CA SER A 125 -31.88 -7.01 17.30
C SER A 125 -33.15 -6.52 17.97
N VAL A 126 -33.19 -6.59 19.30
CA VAL A 126 -34.25 -6.02 20.14
C VAL A 126 -33.62 -5.10 21.17
N LEU A 127 -34.14 -3.88 21.27
CA LEU A 127 -33.66 -2.87 22.22
C LEU A 127 -33.91 -3.34 23.66
N LEU A 128 -32.91 -3.20 24.53
CA LEU A 128 -33.03 -3.60 25.93
C LEU A 128 -33.73 -2.54 26.78
N GLU A 129 -33.33 -1.27 26.60
CA GLU A 129 -33.83 -0.17 27.40
C GLU A 129 -33.95 1.09 26.54
N ALA A 130 -35.11 1.76 26.60
CA ALA A 130 -35.36 2.97 25.81
C ALA A 130 -34.41 4.13 26.15
N GLY A 131 -33.90 4.18 27.38
CA GLY A 131 -32.98 5.20 27.87
C GLY A 131 -31.51 4.97 27.54
N ASP A 132 -31.12 3.80 27.01
CA ASP A 132 -29.74 3.45 26.66
C ASP A 132 -29.63 3.28 25.12
N PRO A 133 -29.17 4.30 24.38
CA PRO A 133 -29.25 4.32 22.93
C PRO A 133 -28.63 3.08 22.27
N ARG A 134 -29.48 2.31 21.57
CA ARG A 134 -29.11 1.15 20.72
C ARG A 134 -28.39 0.02 21.47
N ARG A 135 -28.43 0.01 22.80
CA ARG A 135 -28.03 -1.16 23.58
C ARG A 135 -29.08 -2.24 23.43
N SER A 136 -28.69 -3.34 22.80
CA SER A 136 -29.63 -4.33 22.29
C SER A 136 -29.14 -5.75 22.52
N HIS A 137 -30.05 -6.70 22.36
CA HIS A 137 -29.68 -8.08 22.11
C HIS A 137 -29.79 -8.40 20.62
N ILE A 138 -28.72 -8.94 20.03
CA ILE A 138 -28.81 -9.67 18.77
C ILE A 138 -29.08 -11.15 19.04
N PHE A 139 -29.56 -11.83 18.01
CA PHE A 139 -29.93 -13.23 18.11
C PHE A 139 -28.74 -14.14 17.75
N HIS A 140 -28.59 -15.26 18.46
CA HIS A 140 -27.70 -16.36 18.07
C HIS A 140 -28.49 -17.67 17.99
N SER A 141 -28.54 -18.24 16.79
CA SER A 141 -29.17 -19.54 16.56
C SER A 141 -28.51 -20.24 15.37
N LYS A 142 -27.89 -21.39 15.62
CA LYS A 142 -27.23 -22.20 14.60
C LYS A 142 -28.19 -23.31 14.13
N PRO A 143 -28.57 -23.38 12.84
CA PRO A 143 -29.57 -24.34 12.36
C PRO A 143 -29.27 -25.80 12.66
N GLU A 144 -27.99 -26.17 12.70
CA GLU A 144 -27.53 -27.54 12.93
C GLU A 144 -27.50 -27.93 14.42
N ASP A 145 -27.62 -26.96 15.32
CA ASP A 145 -27.56 -27.18 16.77
C ASP A 145 -28.98 -27.29 17.37
N SER A 146 -29.08 -27.87 18.56
CA SER A 146 -30.35 -27.92 19.31
C SER A 146 -30.86 -26.52 19.63
N ARG A 147 -32.17 -26.26 19.53
CA ARG A 147 -32.78 -24.97 19.92
C ARG A 147 -32.53 -24.55 21.36
N SER A 148 -32.13 -25.50 22.23
CA SER A 148 -31.69 -25.19 23.59
C SER A 148 -30.37 -24.43 23.67
N SER A 149 -29.57 -24.37 22.59
CA SER A 149 -28.35 -23.55 22.50
C SER A 149 -28.60 -22.14 21.96
N ASP A 150 -29.82 -21.86 21.49
CA ASP A 150 -30.22 -20.52 21.07
C ASP A 150 -30.11 -19.56 22.25
N HIS A 151 -29.46 -18.42 22.03
CA HIS A 151 -29.32 -17.40 23.07
C HIS A 151 -29.25 -15.99 22.46
N TYR A 152 -29.46 -15.02 23.33
CA TYR A 152 -29.28 -13.61 23.04
C TYR A 152 -27.83 -13.21 23.28
N VAL A 153 -27.31 -12.32 22.45
CA VAL A 153 -25.96 -11.76 22.58
C VAL A 153 -26.08 -10.26 22.81
N LEU A 154 -25.57 -9.80 23.93
CA LEU A 154 -25.51 -8.38 24.26
C LEU A 154 -24.61 -7.63 23.29
N THR A 155 -25.09 -6.50 22.80
CA THR A 155 -24.27 -5.59 22.00
C THR A 155 -24.65 -4.13 22.17
N ASN A 156 -23.65 -3.25 22.11
CA ASN A 156 -23.86 -1.85 21.75
C ASN A 156 -22.79 -1.42 20.73
N SER A 157 -22.90 -1.97 19.52
CA SER A 157 -22.01 -1.67 18.40
C SER A 157 -22.06 -0.21 17.98
N PHE A 158 -23.19 0.47 18.21
CA PHE A 158 -23.33 1.91 17.99
C PHE A 158 -22.43 2.72 18.92
N ALA A 159 -22.54 2.51 20.25
CA ALA A 159 -21.72 3.23 21.21
C ALA A 159 -20.22 2.93 21.03
N PHE A 160 -19.87 1.71 20.61
CA PHE A 160 -18.48 1.39 20.25
C PHE A 160 -18.00 2.18 19.03
N ALA A 161 -18.83 2.30 17.98
CA ALA A 161 -18.46 3.08 16.79
C ALA A 161 -18.26 4.56 17.12
N GLU A 162 -19.14 5.16 17.93
CA GLU A 162 -18.97 6.53 18.42
C GLU A 162 -17.68 6.69 19.22
N HIS A 163 -17.39 5.74 20.12
CA HIS A 163 -16.18 5.74 20.92
C HIS A 163 -14.91 5.62 20.05
N TYR A 164 -14.93 4.75 19.04
CA TYR A 164 -13.84 4.59 18.10
C TYR A 164 -13.58 5.89 17.33
N ASN A 165 -14.64 6.48 16.76
CA ASN A 165 -14.53 7.70 15.94
C ASN A 165 -14.08 8.90 16.79
N ALA A 166 -14.47 8.97 18.07
CA ALA A 166 -14.00 10.00 18.99
C ALA A 166 -12.51 9.87 19.35
N LEU A 167 -11.99 8.64 19.50
CA LEU A 167 -10.60 8.38 19.89
C LEU A 167 -9.62 8.28 18.72
N CYS A 168 -10.12 8.07 17.50
CA CYS A 168 -9.31 8.09 16.29
C CYS A 168 -9.59 9.36 15.47
N PRO A 169 -9.39 10.58 16.03
CA PRO A 169 -9.75 11.80 15.35
C PRO A 169 -8.89 11.99 14.10
N VAL A 170 -9.47 12.72 13.16
CA VAL A 170 -8.88 12.90 11.84
C VAL A 170 -7.90 14.05 11.83
N ASP A 171 -6.67 13.76 11.41
CA ASP A 171 -5.74 14.78 10.97
C ASP A 171 -6.18 15.26 9.59
N GLN A 172 -6.63 16.52 9.51
CA GLN A 172 -7.20 17.10 8.30
C GLN A 172 -6.20 17.07 7.13
N THR A 173 -4.92 17.35 7.39
CA THR A 173 -3.88 17.40 6.35
C THR A 173 -3.65 16.00 5.77
N PHE A 174 -3.54 15.00 6.64
CA PHE A 174 -3.44 13.59 6.24
C PHE A 174 -4.69 13.14 5.49
N SER A 175 -5.88 13.44 6.01
CA SER A 175 -7.15 13.00 5.44
C SER A 175 -7.35 13.54 4.03
N GLU A 176 -7.13 14.84 3.81
CA GLU A 176 -7.23 15.44 2.49
C GLU A 176 -6.20 14.86 1.50
N ALA A 177 -4.96 14.68 1.95
CA ALA A 177 -3.92 14.08 1.11
C ALA A 177 -4.24 12.62 0.76
N TYR A 178 -4.79 11.86 1.70
CA TYR A 178 -5.21 10.48 1.48
C TYR A 178 -6.43 10.42 0.54
N ALA A 179 -7.46 11.23 0.79
CA ALA A 179 -8.68 11.31 -0.03
C ALA A 179 -8.37 11.63 -1.49
N ARG A 180 -7.50 12.63 -1.75
CA ARG A 180 -7.06 12.95 -3.12
C ARG A 180 -6.46 11.75 -3.85
N ARG A 181 -5.66 10.95 -3.14
CA ARG A 181 -5.02 9.76 -3.73
C ARG A 181 -6.00 8.60 -3.94
N VAL A 182 -6.99 8.46 -3.06
CA VAL A 182 -8.08 7.48 -3.22
C VAL A 182 -8.94 7.83 -4.43
N MET A 183 -9.33 9.10 -4.58
CA MET A 183 -10.08 9.59 -5.75
C MET A 183 -9.32 9.38 -7.05
N ALA A 184 -8.04 9.76 -7.09
CA ALA A 184 -7.19 9.58 -8.28
C ALA A 184 -6.99 8.10 -8.65
N ALA A 185 -7.16 7.18 -7.70
CA ALA A 185 -7.09 5.74 -7.95
C ALA A 185 -8.42 5.13 -8.44
N ASP A 186 -9.54 5.86 -8.36
CA ASP A 186 -10.87 5.38 -8.74
C ASP A 186 -11.27 5.84 -10.15
N GLN A 187 -10.77 5.10 -11.16
CA GLN A 187 -11.08 5.37 -12.57
C GLN A 187 -12.59 5.35 -12.88
N ALA A 188 -13.38 4.53 -12.17
CA ALA A 188 -14.82 4.47 -12.37
C ALA A 188 -15.51 5.75 -11.87
N PHE A 189 -15.00 6.36 -10.81
CA PHE A 189 -15.49 7.63 -10.31
C PHE A 189 -15.19 8.79 -11.24
N GLU A 190 -14.04 8.80 -11.94
CA GLU A 190 -13.77 9.82 -12.96
C GLU A 190 -14.83 9.83 -14.09
N VAL A 191 -15.34 8.65 -14.46
CA VAL A 191 -16.42 8.52 -15.45
C VAL A 191 -17.74 9.03 -14.86
N ILE A 192 -18.11 8.57 -13.66
CA ILE A 192 -19.34 8.98 -12.97
C ILE A 192 -19.36 10.50 -12.73
N ALA A 193 -18.22 11.10 -12.35
CA ALA A 193 -18.09 12.52 -12.09
C ALA A 193 -18.18 13.38 -13.37
N LYS A 194 -17.77 12.84 -14.53
CA LYS A 194 -17.93 13.52 -15.83
C LYS A 194 -19.38 13.53 -16.30
N ASP A 195 -20.20 12.58 -15.84
CA ASP A 195 -21.63 12.49 -16.14
C ASP A 195 -22.51 13.21 -15.07
N ALA A 196 -21.90 13.84 -14.07
CA ALA A 196 -22.56 14.35 -12.86
C ALA A 196 -23.21 15.74 -13.00
N ASP A 197 -23.82 16.06 -14.15
CA ASP A 197 -24.69 17.24 -14.28
C ASP A 197 -26.06 17.05 -13.56
N SER A 198 -26.37 15.86 -13.02
CA SER A 198 -27.71 15.55 -12.51
C SER A 198 -27.84 14.76 -11.21
N VAL A 199 -26.75 14.27 -10.58
CA VAL A 199 -26.86 13.49 -9.33
C VAL A 199 -25.78 13.93 -8.33
N PRO A 200 -26.13 14.35 -7.10
CA PRO A 200 -25.14 14.67 -6.08
C PRO A 200 -24.31 13.44 -5.73
N VAL A 201 -22.98 13.60 -5.79
CA VAL A 201 -22.02 12.60 -5.33
C VAL A 201 -22.28 12.33 -3.84
N PRO A 202 -22.57 11.09 -3.43
CA PRO A 202 -22.77 10.81 -2.02
C PRO A 202 -21.46 10.94 -1.26
N GLU A 203 -21.57 11.51 -0.07
CA GLU A 203 -20.52 11.63 0.93
C GLU A 203 -19.75 10.32 1.12
N HIS A 204 -18.44 10.34 0.89
CA HIS A 204 -17.54 9.22 1.15
C HIS A 204 -17.07 9.22 2.61
N SER A 205 -16.66 8.08 3.17
CA SER A 205 -16.03 8.02 4.52
C SER A 205 -14.72 8.84 4.63
N SER A 206 -14.14 9.24 3.49
CA SER A 206 -13.01 10.18 3.44
C SER A 206 -13.42 11.65 3.43
N GLU A 207 -14.71 11.95 3.28
CA GLU A 207 -15.30 13.30 3.22
C GLU A 207 -16.19 13.58 4.44
N VAL A 208 -16.94 12.57 4.93
CA VAL A 208 -17.69 12.63 6.19
C VAL A 208 -16.90 11.95 7.29
N GLY A 209 -16.56 12.71 8.32
CA GLY A 209 -15.73 12.25 9.43
C GLY A 209 -14.23 12.25 9.10
N GLY A 210 -13.87 11.95 7.84
CA GLY A 210 -12.49 11.92 7.33
C GLY A 210 -11.73 10.63 7.71
N LYS A 211 -10.52 10.46 7.17
CA LYS A 211 -9.71 9.24 7.40
C LYS A 211 -8.53 9.51 8.31
N SER A 212 -8.48 8.86 9.48
CA SER A 212 -7.32 8.94 10.37
C SER A 212 -6.21 7.95 9.96
N ALA A 213 -4.95 8.30 10.25
CA ALA A 213 -3.81 7.39 10.04
C ALA A 213 -3.90 6.12 10.92
N VAL A 214 -4.57 6.22 12.08
CA VAL A 214 -4.87 5.10 12.98
C VAL A 214 -5.77 4.09 12.27
N THR A 215 -6.88 4.56 11.68
CA THR A 215 -7.84 3.72 10.95
C THR A 215 -7.21 3.09 9.71
N VAL A 216 -6.34 3.81 9.00
CA VAL A 216 -5.55 3.25 7.89
C VAL A 216 -4.62 2.13 8.35
N GLY A 217 -3.97 2.30 9.51
CA GLY A 217 -3.21 1.23 10.17
C GLY A 217 -4.06 0.00 10.47
N LEU A 218 -5.26 0.20 11.05
CA LEU A 218 -6.21 -0.89 11.31
C LEU A 218 -6.60 -1.64 10.03
N GLN A 219 -6.85 -0.95 8.92
CA GLN A 219 -7.17 -1.60 7.64
C GLN A 219 -6.04 -2.50 7.14
N LEU A 220 -4.80 -2.04 7.22
CA LEU A 220 -3.62 -2.84 6.85
C LEU A 220 -3.48 -4.06 7.76
N LEU A 221 -3.70 -3.91 9.07
CA LEU A 221 -3.66 -5.01 10.01
C LEU A 221 -4.78 -6.04 9.76
N LYS A 222 -6.00 -5.57 9.45
CA LYS A 222 -7.11 -6.42 9.01
C LYS A 222 -6.74 -7.22 7.77
N ARG A 223 -6.15 -6.55 6.76
CA ARG A 223 -5.70 -7.22 5.54
C ARG A 223 -4.64 -8.27 5.84
N ASN A 224 -3.66 -7.97 6.70
CA ASN A 224 -2.64 -8.95 7.06
C ASN A 224 -3.26 -10.18 7.73
N ARG A 225 -4.15 -9.99 8.71
CA ARG A 225 -4.92 -11.09 9.32
C ARG A 225 -5.60 -11.94 8.24
N ASP A 226 -6.30 -11.31 7.29
CA ASP A 226 -7.02 -12.04 6.25
C ASP A 226 -6.05 -12.87 5.39
N MET A 227 -4.87 -12.34 5.06
CA MET A 227 -3.80 -13.05 4.34
C MET A 227 -3.27 -14.26 5.13
N ARG A 228 -3.07 -14.11 6.44
CA ARG A 228 -2.62 -15.21 7.31
C ARG A 228 -3.65 -16.32 7.47
N TRP A 229 -4.94 -15.97 7.35
CA TRP A 229 -6.04 -16.93 7.50
C TRP A 229 -6.41 -17.68 6.22
N ILE A 230 -6.00 -17.21 5.03
CA ILE A 230 -6.24 -17.89 3.75
C ILE A 230 -5.89 -19.40 3.78
N PRO A 231 -4.68 -19.81 4.21
CA PRO A 231 -4.32 -21.23 4.23
C PRO A 231 -5.00 -22.02 5.36
N ARG A 232 -5.68 -21.36 6.31
CA ARG A 232 -6.25 -21.97 7.53
C ARG A 232 -7.73 -22.30 7.38
N LYS A 233 -8.08 -23.02 6.31
CA LYS A 233 -9.47 -23.43 6.05
C LYS A 233 -10.06 -24.17 7.26
N GLY A 234 -11.30 -23.83 7.63
CA GLY A 234 -12.02 -24.45 8.75
C GLY A 234 -11.66 -23.91 10.14
N LYS A 235 -10.62 -23.07 10.30
CA LYS A 235 -10.33 -22.40 11.57
C LYS A 235 -11.06 -21.08 11.68
N ARG A 236 -11.66 -20.80 12.84
CA ARG A 236 -12.30 -19.52 13.11
C ARG A 236 -11.27 -18.38 13.15
N MET A 237 -11.53 -17.32 12.39
CA MET A 237 -10.68 -16.15 12.32
C MET A 237 -10.91 -15.20 13.51
N PRO A 238 -9.87 -14.57 14.08
CA PRO A 238 -10.04 -13.56 15.11
C PRO A 238 -10.89 -12.39 14.59
N ALA A 239 -11.86 -11.95 15.40
CA ALA A 239 -12.85 -10.96 15.00
C ALA A 239 -12.20 -9.59 14.70
N SER A 240 -12.63 -8.92 13.63
CA SER A 240 -12.12 -7.58 13.27
C SER A 240 -12.39 -6.51 14.32
N VAL A 241 -13.51 -6.62 15.03
CA VAL A 241 -13.89 -5.72 16.13
C VAL A 241 -12.92 -5.84 17.32
N MET A 242 -12.33 -7.01 17.57
CA MET A 242 -11.27 -7.17 18.58
C MET A 242 -10.06 -6.30 18.24
N PHE A 243 -9.58 -6.33 16.99
CA PHE A 243 -8.49 -5.46 16.54
C PHE A 243 -8.86 -3.99 16.63
N SER A 244 -10.10 -3.64 16.29
CA SER A 244 -10.60 -2.27 16.35
C SER A 244 -10.59 -1.74 17.79
N CYS A 245 -11.02 -2.56 18.75
CA CYS A 245 -11.01 -2.23 20.17
C CYS A 245 -9.59 -2.09 20.72
N LEU A 246 -8.70 -3.04 20.40
CA LEU A 246 -7.30 -2.96 20.84
C LEU A 246 -6.55 -1.78 20.16
N THR A 247 -6.98 -1.34 18.98
CA THR A 247 -6.41 -0.15 18.32
C THR A 247 -6.77 1.13 19.09
N VAL A 248 -8.01 1.30 19.54
CA VAL A 248 -8.43 2.52 20.24
C VAL A 248 -7.77 2.68 21.61
N GLU A 249 -7.39 1.57 22.26
CA GLU A 249 -6.65 1.59 23.52
C GLU A 249 -5.28 2.28 23.41
N VAL A 250 -4.73 2.37 22.20
CA VAL A 250 -3.42 2.98 21.93
C VAL A 250 -3.46 4.05 20.84
N ALA A 251 -4.64 4.51 20.44
CA ALA A 251 -4.80 5.52 19.41
C ALA A 251 -4.17 6.86 19.86
N GLU A 252 -3.37 7.46 18.98
CA GLU A 252 -2.78 8.77 19.22
C GLU A 252 -2.69 9.53 17.89
N ALA A 253 -3.03 10.83 17.93
CA ALA A 253 -2.90 11.71 16.79
C ALA A 253 -1.42 11.98 16.42
N GLY A 254 -1.16 12.40 15.19
CA GLY A 254 0.17 12.79 14.72
C GLY A 254 1.13 11.63 14.37
N ARG A 255 0.80 10.38 14.73
CA ARG A 255 1.57 9.20 14.31
C ARG A 255 1.35 8.87 12.83
N THR A 256 2.42 8.48 12.15
CA THR A 256 2.38 7.93 10.79
C THR A 256 1.65 6.59 10.74
N ILE A 257 1.30 6.12 9.54
CA ILE A 257 0.71 4.77 9.34
C ILE A 257 1.64 3.68 9.91
N GLY A 258 2.96 3.79 9.66
CA GLY A 258 3.95 2.80 10.12
C GLY A 258 4.06 2.76 11.65
N GLU A 259 4.03 3.92 12.31
CA GLU A 259 4.06 4.01 13.78
C GLU A 259 2.79 3.44 14.40
N ASN A 260 1.61 3.77 13.85
CA ASN A 260 0.34 3.22 14.30
C ASN A 260 0.29 1.69 14.15
N LEU A 261 0.78 1.15 13.03
CA LEU A 261 0.90 -0.29 12.84
C LEU A 261 1.79 -0.95 13.88
N ARG A 262 2.97 -0.38 14.14
CA ARG A 262 3.92 -0.90 15.12
C ARG A 262 3.30 -0.91 16.52
N VAL A 263 2.79 0.24 16.97
CA VAL A 263 2.22 0.37 18.33
C VAL A 263 1.01 -0.54 18.50
N THR A 264 0.09 -0.58 17.53
CA THR A 264 -1.11 -1.42 17.59
C THR A 264 -0.75 -2.91 17.61
N ALA A 265 0.14 -3.35 16.72
CA ALA A 265 0.54 -4.76 16.66
C ALA A 265 1.32 -5.20 17.91
N THR A 266 2.21 -4.34 18.45
CA THR A 266 2.89 -4.58 19.72
C THR A 266 1.88 -4.70 20.86
N HIS A 267 0.91 -3.78 20.96
CA HIS A 267 -0.11 -3.81 22.00
C HIS A 267 -0.98 -5.07 21.96
N ILE A 268 -1.41 -5.48 20.76
CA ILE A 268 -2.14 -6.74 20.56
C ILE A 268 -1.30 -7.93 21.01
N LEU A 269 -0.03 -7.99 20.61
CA LEU A 269 0.90 -9.04 21.01
C LEU A 269 1.07 -9.09 22.54
N ASP A 270 1.23 -7.95 23.18
CA ASP A 270 1.40 -7.85 24.64
C ASP A 270 0.14 -8.31 25.40
N ARG A 271 -1.05 -7.93 24.92
CA ARG A 271 -2.34 -8.40 25.47
C ARG A 271 -2.48 -9.91 25.35
N LEU A 272 -2.13 -10.49 24.20
CA LEU A 272 -2.17 -11.94 23.97
C LEU A 272 -1.15 -12.69 24.85
N LEU A 273 0.08 -12.17 24.94
CA LEU A 273 1.14 -12.75 25.77
C LEU A 273 0.80 -12.66 27.26
N SER A 274 0.19 -11.56 27.70
CA SER A 274 -0.29 -11.39 29.08
C SER A 274 -1.34 -12.43 29.44
N ALA A 275 -2.36 -12.60 28.59
CA ALA A 275 -3.37 -13.65 28.76
C ALA A 275 -2.72 -15.05 28.79
N LYS A 276 -1.78 -15.33 27.86
CA LYS A 276 -1.04 -16.59 27.81
C LYS A 276 -0.27 -16.88 29.10
N ARG A 277 0.47 -15.91 29.63
CA ARG A 277 1.24 -16.05 30.89
C ARG A 277 0.35 -16.38 32.09
N MET A 278 -0.86 -15.80 32.13
CA MET A 278 -1.85 -16.09 33.17
C MET A 278 -2.60 -17.41 32.95
N ALA A 279 -2.21 -18.21 31.95
CA ALA A 279 -2.95 -19.37 31.50
C ALA A 279 -4.43 -19.04 31.27
N LYS A 280 -4.74 -17.93 30.58
CA LYS A 280 -6.09 -17.53 30.15
C LYS A 280 -6.16 -17.30 28.65
N LEU A 281 -7.38 -17.34 28.12
CA LEU A 281 -7.68 -16.81 26.78
C LEU A 281 -7.80 -15.29 26.86
N ILE A 282 -7.44 -14.58 25.80
CA ILE A 282 -7.64 -13.14 25.70
C ILE A 282 -9.14 -12.84 25.78
N VAL A 283 -9.49 -11.85 26.59
CA VAL A 283 -10.84 -11.30 26.67
C VAL A 283 -10.77 -9.84 26.22
N VAL A 284 -11.59 -9.48 25.25
CA VAL A 284 -11.79 -8.11 24.80
C VAL A 284 -13.28 -7.82 24.85
N GLU A 285 -13.64 -6.80 25.62
CA GLU A 285 -15.01 -6.37 25.91
C GLU A 285 -15.21 -4.97 25.35
N ASN A 286 -16.43 -4.66 24.92
CA ASN A 286 -16.80 -3.34 24.48
C ASN A 286 -16.66 -2.34 25.64
N PRO A 287 -15.78 -1.31 25.55
CA PRO A 287 -15.57 -0.35 26.63
C PRO A 287 -16.80 0.52 26.92
N ARG A 288 -17.83 0.48 26.06
CA ARG A 288 -19.08 1.22 26.21
C ARG A 288 -20.28 0.36 26.57
N CYS A 289 -20.12 -0.96 26.66
CA CYS A 289 -21.22 -1.87 27.01
C CYS A 289 -20.66 -3.10 27.74
N SER A 290 -20.74 -3.07 29.08
CA SER A 290 -20.24 -4.21 29.85
C SER A 290 -21.06 -5.47 29.57
N GLY A 291 -20.37 -6.60 29.35
CA GLY A 291 -20.90 -7.89 28.93
C GLY A 291 -20.92 -8.12 27.41
N ASP A 292 -20.72 -7.08 26.58
CA ASP A 292 -20.58 -7.23 25.13
C ASP A 292 -19.14 -7.66 24.78
N LEU A 293 -18.96 -8.96 24.58
CA LEU A 293 -17.66 -9.60 24.40
C LEU A 293 -17.31 -9.74 22.92
N PHE A 294 -16.29 -9.00 22.47
CA PHE A 294 -15.74 -9.10 21.11
C PHE A 294 -14.96 -10.39 20.84
N THR A 295 -14.57 -11.10 21.91
CA THR A 295 -13.89 -12.41 21.89
C THR A 295 -14.81 -13.56 22.27
N ASP A 296 -16.12 -13.39 22.14
CA ASP A 296 -17.11 -14.41 22.52
C ASP A 296 -17.02 -15.72 21.71
N ARG A 297 -16.58 -15.64 20.46
CA ARG A 297 -16.42 -16.79 19.55
C ARG A 297 -14.96 -17.15 19.29
N TRP A 298 -14.00 -16.26 19.57
CA TRP A 298 -12.58 -16.49 19.33
C TRP A 298 -11.74 -15.81 20.42
N PRO A 299 -10.67 -16.44 20.95
CA PRO A 299 -10.15 -17.76 20.57
C PRO A 299 -10.99 -18.90 21.17
N GLU A 300 -11.10 -20.04 20.47
CA GLU A 300 -11.81 -21.21 21.02
C GLU A 300 -10.92 -21.97 22.02
N ASN A 301 -9.61 -21.90 21.82
CA ASN A 301 -8.62 -22.56 22.66
C ASN A 301 -7.26 -21.82 22.64
N ARG A 302 -6.31 -22.27 23.46
CA ARG A 302 -4.97 -21.65 23.57
C ARG A 302 -4.18 -21.74 22.26
N HIS A 303 -4.42 -22.76 21.44
CA HIS A 303 -3.72 -22.93 20.18
C HIS A 303 -4.14 -21.85 19.17
N ASP A 304 -5.41 -21.46 19.11
CA ASP A 304 -5.86 -20.35 18.27
C ASP A 304 -5.20 -19.03 18.67
N GLN A 305 -5.09 -18.78 19.99
CA GLN A 305 -4.38 -17.62 20.51
C GLN A 305 -2.89 -17.64 20.16
N ASP A 306 -2.25 -18.80 20.26
CA ASP A 306 -0.84 -18.99 19.91
C ASP A 306 -0.58 -18.72 18.42
N LEU A 307 -1.50 -19.10 17.54
CA LEU A 307 -1.41 -18.75 16.12
C LEU A 307 -1.38 -17.24 15.89
N LEU A 308 -2.24 -16.49 16.58
CA LEU A 308 -2.25 -15.03 16.44
C LEU A 308 -1.00 -14.39 17.05
N ILE A 309 -0.47 -14.94 18.15
CA ILE A 309 0.81 -14.49 18.75
C ILE A 309 1.94 -14.61 17.72
N GLU A 310 2.07 -15.77 17.07
CA GLU A 310 3.12 -15.97 16.06
C GLU A 310 2.91 -15.09 14.82
N ASP A 311 1.66 -14.87 14.40
CA ASP A 311 1.37 -13.95 13.31
C ASP A 311 1.71 -12.49 13.65
N MET A 312 1.46 -12.03 14.89
CA MET A 312 1.83 -10.67 15.31
C MET A 312 3.35 -10.47 15.41
N LYS A 313 4.09 -11.49 15.88
CA LYS A 313 5.56 -11.47 15.85
C LYS A 313 6.09 -11.38 14.41
N LEU A 314 5.54 -12.20 13.52
CA LEU A 314 5.90 -12.17 12.10
C LEU A 314 5.58 -10.81 11.47
N PHE A 315 4.40 -10.27 11.75
CA PHE A 315 3.98 -8.97 11.24
C PHE A 315 4.93 -7.84 11.68
N LEU A 316 5.30 -7.81 12.96
CA LEU A 316 6.25 -6.81 13.48
C LEU A 316 7.62 -6.93 12.80
N HIS A 317 8.15 -8.14 12.63
CA HIS A 317 9.41 -8.36 11.93
C HIS A 317 9.34 -7.92 10.45
N GLN A 318 8.25 -8.24 9.76
CA GLN A 318 8.05 -7.80 8.37
C GLN A 318 7.88 -6.29 8.28
N LEU A 319 7.21 -5.67 9.24
CA LEU A 319 7.04 -4.22 9.32
C LEU A 319 8.40 -3.52 9.51
N GLU A 320 9.29 -4.05 10.36
CA GLU A 320 10.66 -3.55 10.50
C GLU A 320 11.40 -3.57 9.15
N VAL A 321 11.28 -4.67 8.39
CA VAL A 321 11.88 -4.77 7.06
C VAL A 321 11.32 -3.69 6.13
N VAL A 322 9.99 -3.50 6.09
CA VAL A 322 9.34 -2.52 5.21
C VAL A 322 9.72 -1.07 5.56
N LEU A 323 9.88 -0.77 6.85
CA LEU A 323 10.20 0.58 7.34
C LEU A 323 11.70 0.91 7.30
N ASP A 324 12.57 -0.09 7.19
CA ASP A 324 14.02 0.08 7.12
C ASP A 324 14.47 0.53 5.71
N GLU A 325 14.50 1.84 5.48
CA GLU A 325 14.95 2.46 4.22
C GLU A 325 16.38 2.08 3.81
N SER A 326 17.21 1.51 4.71
CA SER A 326 18.55 1.05 4.33
C SER A 326 18.52 -0.25 3.53
N ARG A 327 17.39 -0.98 3.56
CA ARG A 327 17.22 -2.24 2.83
C ARG A 327 16.91 -2.03 1.36
N ALA A 328 17.43 -2.94 0.55
CA ALA A 328 17.16 -3.00 -0.88
C ALA A 328 15.66 -3.01 -1.17
N PHE A 329 15.23 -2.23 -2.17
CA PHE A 329 13.84 -2.11 -2.59
C PHE A 329 13.17 -3.47 -2.82
N LYS A 330 13.86 -4.41 -3.47
CA LYS A 330 13.40 -5.80 -3.67
C LYS A 330 12.99 -6.50 -2.38
N GLY A 331 13.79 -6.38 -1.32
CA GLY A 331 13.51 -7.04 -0.03
C GLY A 331 12.27 -6.48 0.66
N ARG A 332 12.05 -5.16 0.55
CA ARG A 332 10.87 -4.49 1.12
C ARG A 332 9.61 -4.79 0.32
N THR A 333 9.71 -4.85 -1.00
CA THR A 333 8.63 -5.33 -1.87
C THR A 333 8.20 -6.76 -1.52
N ALA A 334 9.16 -7.67 -1.35
CA ALA A 334 8.85 -9.05 -0.95
C ALA A 334 8.17 -9.12 0.43
N ALA A 335 8.57 -8.27 1.38
CA ALA A 335 7.90 -8.18 2.68
C ALA A 335 6.46 -7.66 2.54
N LEU A 336 6.21 -6.63 1.71
CA LEU A 336 4.86 -6.14 1.42
C LEU A 336 3.96 -7.19 0.77
N GLU A 337 4.49 -7.96 -0.19
CA GLU A 337 3.79 -9.09 -0.82
C GLU A 337 3.37 -10.13 0.23
N ALA A 338 4.30 -10.52 1.11
CA ALA A 338 4.03 -11.47 2.17
C ALA A 338 3.02 -10.95 3.21
N MET A 339 3.01 -9.64 3.48
CA MET A 339 2.11 -9.03 4.46
C MET A 339 0.69 -8.83 3.93
N PHE A 340 0.53 -8.39 2.67
CA PHE A 340 -0.74 -7.86 2.17
C PHE A 340 -1.25 -8.55 0.89
N GLY A 341 -0.45 -9.46 0.32
CA GLY A 341 -0.78 -10.25 -0.85
C GLY A 341 -0.10 -9.76 -2.13
N GLU A 342 0.22 -10.73 -2.98
CA GLU A 342 1.00 -10.59 -4.22
C GLU A 342 0.40 -9.56 -5.19
N THR A 343 -0.90 -9.64 -5.49
CA THR A 343 -1.54 -8.73 -6.45
C THR A 343 -1.45 -7.27 -6.01
N VAL A 344 -1.82 -6.98 -4.75
CA VAL A 344 -1.84 -5.61 -4.22
C VAL A 344 -0.43 -5.02 -4.20
N ALA A 345 0.54 -5.80 -3.74
CA ALA A 345 1.92 -5.34 -3.67
C ALA A 345 2.53 -5.15 -5.07
N ARG A 346 2.25 -6.04 -6.03
CA ARG A 346 2.67 -5.87 -7.43
C ARG A 346 2.11 -4.61 -8.07
N ASP A 347 0.83 -4.32 -7.87
CA ASP A 347 0.21 -3.10 -8.39
C ASP A 347 0.85 -1.86 -7.78
N VAL A 348 1.14 -1.86 -6.47
CA VAL A 348 1.85 -0.76 -5.80
C VAL A 348 3.26 -0.56 -6.35
N VAL A 349 3.98 -1.65 -6.60
CA VAL A 349 5.34 -1.61 -7.16
C VAL A 349 5.32 -1.12 -8.59
N LYS A 350 4.33 -1.55 -9.38
CA LYS A 350 4.13 -1.11 -10.76
C LYS A 350 3.84 0.40 -10.81
N ASP A 351 2.87 0.89 -10.04
CA ASP A 351 2.53 2.32 -10.00
C ASP A 351 3.75 3.16 -9.59
N PHE A 352 4.49 2.70 -8.59
CA PHE A 352 5.72 3.35 -8.14
C PHE A 352 6.81 3.34 -9.22
N ALA A 353 6.96 2.23 -9.94
CA ALA A 353 7.90 2.10 -11.05
C ALA A 353 7.56 3.06 -12.21
N GLU A 354 6.27 3.18 -12.54
CA GLU A 354 5.76 4.12 -13.56
C GLU A 354 5.98 5.58 -13.15
N GLU A 355 5.72 5.93 -11.89
CA GLU A 355 5.97 7.28 -11.35
C GLU A 355 7.45 7.66 -11.46
N ILE A 356 8.35 6.80 -10.96
CA ILE A 356 9.80 7.04 -11.03
C ILE A 356 10.28 7.07 -12.48
N GLY A 357 9.81 6.16 -13.33
CA GLY A 357 10.12 6.16 -14.76
C GLY A 357 9.71 7.47 -15.45
N GLY A 358 8.51 7.97 -15.16
CA GLY A 358 8.02 9.26 -15.66
C GLY A 358 8.86 10.44 -15.20
N LEU A 359 9.25 10.47 -13.92
CA LEU A 359 10.13 11.50 -13.35
C LEU A 359 11.53 11.49 -13.99
N VAL A 360 12.10 10.30 -14.20
CA VAL A 360 13.42 10.14 -14.83
C VAL A 360 13.38 10.58 -16.29
N LYS A 361 12.42 10.09 -17.08
CA LYS A 361 12.27 10.40 -18.51
C LYS A 361 11.95 11.88 -18.77
N SER A 362 11.12 12.49 -17.94
CA SER A 362 10.76 13.91 -18.10
C SER A 362 11.84 14.89 -17.63
N GLY A 363 12.83 14.43 -16.85
CA GLY A 363 13.83 15.29 -16.21
C GLY A 363 13.26 16.20 -15.12
N LYS A 364 11.96 16.11 -14.79
CA LYS A 364 11.26 16.97 -13.82
C LYS A 364 11.39 16.42 -12.39
N HIS A 365 12.60 16.25 -11.91
CA HIS A 365 12.88 15.84 -10.53
C HIS A 365 14.05 16.62 -9.93
N ALA A 366 14.05 16.77 -8.62
CA ALA A 366 15.16 17.34 -7.87
C ALA A 366 16.03 16.22 -7.27
N LEU A 367 17.28 16.57 -6.91
CA LEU A 367 18.17 15.67 -6.19
C LEU A 367 18.35 16.13 -4.75
N GLY A 368 18.17 15.19 -3.82
CA GLY A 368 18.49 15.37 -2.41
C GLY A 368 19.99 15.60 -2.18
N ALA A 369 20.37 16.03 -0.97
CA ALA A 369 21.78 16.29 -0.63
C ALA A 369 22.68 15.05 -0.79
N SER A 370 22.13 13.86 -0.49
CA SER A 370 22.74 12.53 -0.69
C SER A 370 22.54 11.95 -2.09
N GLY A 371 21.87 12.69 -2.98
CA GLY A 371 21.61 12.29 -4.35
C GLY A 371 20.30 11.53 -4.57
N SER A 372 19.39 11.35 -3.61
CA SER A 372 18.11 10.66 -3.89
C SER A 372 17.18 11.45 -4.82
N ILE A 373 16.39 10.76 -5.66
CA ILE A 373 15.36 11.39 -6.51
C ILE A 373 14.22 11.95 -5.63
N LEU A 374 13.80 13.20 -5.90
CA LEU A 374 12.67 13.86 -5.25
C LEU A 374 11.66 14.33 -6.30
N ALA A 375 10.38 13.98 -6.12
CA ALA A 375 9.28 14.35 -7.02
C ALA A 375 9.00 15.87 -7.05
N ALA A 376 9.39 16.62 -6.02
CA ALA A 376 9.31 18.08 -5.98
C ALA A 376 10.41 18.66 -5.05
N PRO A 377 10.88 19.90 -5.30
CA PRO A 377 11.85 20.57 -4.44
C PRO A 377 11.15 21.08 -3.16
N ALA A 378 10.84 20.18 -2.22
CA ALA A 378 10.24 20.55 -0.94
C ALA A 378 11.27 21.09 0.08
N SER A 379 12.56 21.15 -0.28
CA SER A 379 13.63 21.58 0.63
C SER A 379 14.49 22.68 0.00
N ALA A 380 14.79 23.72 0.79
CA ALA A 380 15.76 24.77 0.45
C ALA A 380 17.18 24.24 0.19
N LYS A 381 17.45 22.95 0.44
CA LYS A 381 18.73 22.26 0.16
C LYS A 381 18.71 21.40 -1.11
N ALA A 382 17.64 21.43 -1.90
CA ALA A 382 17.55 20.68 -3.16
C ALA A 382 18.55 21.21 -4.20
N LYS A 383 19.26 20.31 -4.89
CA LYS A 383 20.16 20.68 -5.99
C LYS A 383 19.35 20.96 -7.27
N PRO A 384 19.83 21.82 -8.19
CA PRO A 384 19.13 22.11 -9.45
C PRO A 384 18.83 20.84 -10.24
N ALA A 385 17.75 20.85 -11.02
CA ALA A 385 17.41 19.77 -11.94
C ALA A 385 18.57 19.56 -12.91
N ALA A 386 19.05 18.32 -13.01
CA ALA A 386 20.14 17.98 -13.91
C ALA A 386 19.66 17.89 -15.36
N ARG A 387 20.57 18.15 -16.28
CA ARG A 387 20.33 18.04 -17.72
C ARG A 387 19.74 16.67 -18.06
N THR A 388 18.82 16.60 -19.03
CA THR A 388 18.25 15.34 -19.49
C THR A 388 19.33 14.45 -20.10
N ASN A 389 19.16 13.13 -19.97
CA ASN A 389 20.05 12.12 -20.54
C ASN A 389 19.24 10.93 -21.04
N THR A 390 19.83 10.21 -21.99
CA THR A 390 19.33 8.96 -22.53
C THR A 390 20.32 7.86 -22.17
N PHE A 391 19.89 6.87 -21.40
CA PHE A 391 20.75 5.71 -21.14
C PHE A 391 21.03 5.00 -22.46
N PHE A 392 22.29 4.90 -22.84
CA PHE A 392 22.66 4.28 -24.10
C PHE A 392 23.01 2.80 -23.87
N GLY A 393 22.89 1.95 -24.87
CA GLY A 393 23.21 0.54 -24.76
C GLY A 393 24.07 0.11 -25.94
N SER A 394 25.27 -0.39 -25.67
CA SER A 394 26.14 -0.89 -26.73
C SER A 394 27.16 -1.89 -26.19
N LYS A 395 27.51 -2.89 -27.01
CA LYS A 395 28.55 -3.86 -26.66
C LYS A 395 29.96 -3.23 -26.60
N ARG A 396 30.15 -2.02 -27.13
CA ARG A 396 31.42 -1.27 -27.13
C ARG A 396 31.17 0.24 -27.08
N PRO A 397 32.00 1.03 -26.37
CA PRO A 397 31.91 2.48 -26.38
C PRO A 397 32.13 3.05 -27.79
N LEU A 398 31.25 3.98 -28.21
CA LEU A 398 31.33 4.66 -29.50
C LEU A 398 32.45 5.72 -29.52
N ARG A 399 32.86 6.16 -30.72
CA ARG A 399 33.89 7.19 -30.90
C ARG A 399 33.34 8.57 -30.53
N PHE A 400 34.03 9.28 -29.65
CA PHE A 400 33.66 10.62 -29.19
C PHE A 400 34.38 11.71 -30.00
N HIS A 401 33.76 12.89 -30.15
CA HIS A 401 34.35 14.03 -30.85
C HIS A 401 35.58 14.57 -30.09
N THR A 402 36.71 14.73 -30.79
CA THR A 402 38.02 15.04 -30.19
C THR A 402 38.45 16.51 -30.31
N GLY A 403 37.64 17.39 -30.90
CA GLY A 403 38.02 18.77 -31.22
C GLY A 403 37.75 19.85 -30.16
N LEU A 404 37.13 19.52 -29.02
CA LEU A 404 36.75 20.50 -27.98
C LEU A 404 37.82 20.63 -26.88
N VAL A 405 38.03 21.86 -26.40
CA VAL A 405 38.88 22.13 -25.24
C VAL A 405 38.22 21.61 -23.97
N ALA A 406 38.79 20.56 -23.38
CA ALA A 406 38.25 19.93 -22.19
C ALA A 406 38.36 20.83 -20.95
N THR A 407 37.35 20.78 -20.09
CA THR A 407 37.40 21.44 -18.77
C THR A 407 38.53 20.83 -17.93
N SER A 408 39.39 21.69 -17.39
CA SER A 408 40.57 21.24 -16.62
C SER A 408 40.19 20.36 -15.43
N LEU A 409 41.08 19.44 -15.06
CA LEU A 409 40.88 18.56 -13.90
C LEU A 409 40.69 19.36 -12.59
N SER A 410 41.40 20.49 -12.43
CA SER A 410 41.21 21.37 -11.27
C SER A 410 39.82 22.00 -11.24
N ALA A 411 39.28 22.38 -12.41
CA ALA A 411 37.92 22.92 -12.49
C ALA A 411 36.86 21.83 -12.23
N GLN A 412 37.05 20.61 -12.74
CA GLN A 412 36.19 19.47 -12.42
C GLN A 412 36.19 19.18 -10.92
N ASP A 413 37.37 19.12 -10.30
CA ASP A 413 37.52 18.84 -8.88
C ASP A 413 36.90 19.91 -7.98
N LYS A 414 37.12 21.20 -8.28
CA LYS A 414 36.46 22.32 -7.58
C LYS A 414 34.94 22.24 -7.68
N ALA A 415 34.40 21.88 -8.85
CA ALA A 415 32.97 21.72 -9.04
C ALA A 415 32.41 20.53 -8.24
N MET A 416 33.12 19.39 -8.24
CA MET A 416 32.79 18.22 -7.44
C MET A 416 32.81 18.53 -5.94
N ALA A 417 33.87 19.15 -5.43
CA ALA A 417 33.98 19.53 -4.01
C ALA A 417 32.86 20.48 -3.57
N ARG A 418 32.46 21.43 -4.43
CA ARG A 418 31.38 22.39 -4.12
C ARG A 418 30.00 21.73 -4.12
N ARG A 419 29.70 20.89 -5.11
CA ARG A 419 28.34 20.33 -5.33
C ARG A 419 28.13 18.98 -4.64
N TRP A 420 29.20 18.21 -4.45
CA TRP A 420 29.21 16.86 -3.90
C TRP A 420 30.32 16.72 -2.85
N PRO A 421 30.29 17.49 -1.74
CA PRO A 421 31.40 17.62 -0.79
C PRO A 421 31.77 16.33 -0.04
N ARG A 422 30.93 15.30 -0.12
CA ARG A 422 31.20 13.97 0.43
C ARG A 422 32.05 13.10 -0.50
N PHE A 423 32.19 13.47 -1.76
CA PHE A 423 33.12 12.78 -2.66
C PHE A 423 34.56 13.16 -2.33
N ARG A 424 35.45 12.17 -2.38
CA ARG A 424 36.88 12.32 -2.14
C ARG A 424 37.62 12.06 -3.46
N ALA A 425 38.43 13.04 -3.88
CA ALA A 425 39.24 12.94 -5.07
C ALA A 425 40.60 12.31 -4.76
N THR A 426 41.08 11.45 -5.66
CA THR A 426 42.45 10.94 -5.69
C THR A 426 43.00 11.04 -7.11
N LEU A 427 44.32 10.97 -7.25
CA LEU A 427 44.94 10.80 -8.56
C LEU A 427 44.45 9.49 -9.17
N GLY A 428 44.10 9.52 -10.46
CA GLY A 428 43.74 8.31 -11.20
C GLY A 428 44.98 7.51 -11.61
N MET A 429 44.75 6.32 -12.17
CA MET A 429 45.84 5.38 -12.50
C MET A 429 46.74 5.85 -13.65
N GLY A 430 46.27 6.79 -14.48
CA GLY A 430 47.03 7.38 -15.57
C GLY A 430 47.41 8.84 -15.31
N PRO A 431 48.40 9.39 -16.02
CA PRO A 431 48.72 10.82 -15.94
C PRO A 431 47.50 11.67 -16.35
N GLN A 432 47.35 12.84 -15.74
CA GLN A 432 46.24 13.75 -16.00
C GLN A 432 44.87 13.05 -15.89
N SER A 433 44.66 12.32 -14.80
CA SER A 433 43.37 11.71 -14.47
C SER A 433 43.04 11.84 -12.98
N LEU A 434 41.75 11.85 -12.66
CA LEU A 434 41.21 11.88 -11.31
C LEU A 434 40.20 10.75 -11.13
N VAL A 435 40.13 10.25 -9.90
CA VAL A 435 39.07 9.35 -9.46
C VAL A 435 38.38 9.97 -8.25
N TRP A 436 37.06 10.08 -8.28
CA TRP A 436 36.27 10.47 -7.12
C TRP A 436 35.55 9.26 -6.53
N PHE A 437 35.62 9.11 -5.21
CA PHE A 437 34.90 8.09 -4.44
C PHE A 437 33.84 8.74 -3.58
N GLY A 438 32.64 8.18 -3.54
CA GLY A 438 31.57 8.73 -2.71
C GLY A 438 30.31 7.87 -2.74
N ASP A 439 29.37 8.22 -1.88
CA ASP A 439 28.10 7.51 -1.77
C ASP A 439 26.99 8.25 -2.53
N LEU A 440 26.22 7.51 -3.34
CA LEU A 440 24.98 7.97 -3.95
C LEU A 440 23.82 7.10 -3.49
N LYS A 441 22.71 7.73 -3.14
CA LYS A 441 21.44 7.04 -2.89
C LYS A 441 20.59 7.12 -4.15
N GLY A 442 20.19 5.97 -4.71
CA GLY A 442 19.32 5.91 -5.89
C GLY A 442 17.88 6.26 -5.51
N LEU A 443 17.11 5.23 -5.19
CA LEU A 443 15.83 5.37 -4.51
C LEU A 443 16.05 5.32 -3.00
N GLU A 444 16.46 4.16 -2.50
CA GLU A 444 16.45 3.88 -1.07
C GLU A 444 17.78 3.28 -0.59
N ARG A 445 18.46 2.53 -1.46
CA ARG A 445 19.78 1.98 -1.16
C ARG A 445 20.89 3.00 -1.45
N SER A 446 21.86 3.07 -0.53
CA SER A 446 23.11 3.82 -0.74
C SER A 446 24.15 2.92 -1.41
N PHE A 447 24.81 3.45 -2.43
CA PHE A 447 25.87 2.79 -3.18
C PHE A 447 27.14 3.62 -3.09
N HIS A 448 28.23 2.97 -2.70
CA HIS A 448 29.56 3.54 -2.82
C HIS A 448 30.05 3.35 -4.25
N ILE A 449 30.37 4.45 -4.92
CA ILE A 449 30.76 4.46 -6.32
C ILE A 449 32.16 5.07 -6.53
N SER A 450 32.77 4.75 -7.66
CA SER A 450 33.90 5.49 -8.21
C SER A 450 33.50 6.20 -9.50
N VAL A 451 34.09 7.38 -9.73
CA VAL A 451 33.98 8.13 -10.98
C VAL A 451 35.38 8.48 -11.45
N GLU A 452 35.81 7.88 -12.55
CA GLU A 452 37.12 8.11 -13.15
C GLU A 452 37.01 9.02 -14.38
N TYR A 453 37.89 10.01 -14.49
CA TYR A 453 37.98 10.89 -15.66
C TYR A 453 39.41 11.33 -15.92
N GLY A 454 39.83 11.26 -17.19
CA GLY A 454 41.13 11.70 -17.67
C GLY A 454 41.02 12.66 -18.85
N LEU A 455 41.97 13.60 -18.93
CA LEU A 455 42.08 14.45 -20.11
C LEU A 455 42.49 13.62 -21.33
N PRO A 456 42.10 14.03 -22.56
CA PRO A 456 42.47 13.33 -23.78
C PRO A 456 43.98 13.20 -23.90
N ARG A 457 44.44 12.02 -24.29
CA ARG A 457 45.86 11.75 -24.49
C ARG A 457 46.05 10.98 -25.81
N PRO A 458 46.98 11.40 -26.67
CA PRO A 458 47.29 10.65 -27.89
C PRO A 458 47.65 9.20 -27.56
N CYS A 459 47.14 8.26 -28.37
CA CYS A 459 47.39 6.82 -28.25
C CYS A 459 46.90 6.15 -26.94
N ASP A 460 46.12 6.84 -26.11
CA ASP A 460 45.50 6.27 -24.91
C ASP A 460 44.02 5.97 -25.20
N ALA A 461 43.71 4.69 -25.39
CA ALA A 461 42.36 4.22 -25.71
C ALA A 461 41.53 3.88 -24.46
N THR A 462 41.99 4.23 -23.25
CA THR A 462 41.22 3.98 -22.02
C THR A 462 39.92 4.78 -22.01
N MET A 463 38.83 4.15 -21.57
CA MET A 463 37.49 4.74 -21.64
C MET A 463 37.38 6.07 -20.87
N SER A 464 38.11 6.20 -19.76
CA SER A 464 38.18 7.41 -18.94
C SER A 464 38.78 8.63 -19.67
N ARG A 465 39.45 8.44 -20.81
CA ARG A 465 39.96 9.52 -21.69
C ARG A 465 38.89 10.10 -22.61
N PHE A 466 37.81 9.36 -22.81
CA PHE A 466 36.74 9.76 -23.72
C PHE A 466 35.52 10.25 -22.97
N MET A 467 35.21 9.65 -21.82
CA MET A 467 34.07 10.02 -21.00
C MET A 467 34.32 9.70 -19.51
N PRO A 468 33.50 10.24 -18.60
CA PRO A 468 33.52 9.86 -17.20
C PRO A 468 33.05 8.41 -17.02
N VAL A 469 33.81 7.62 -16.28
CA VAL A 469 33.56 6.19 -16.07
C VAL A 469 33.07 5.97 -14.66
N VAL A 470 31.81 5.56 -14.51
CA VAL A 470 31.16 5.38 -13.21
C VAL A 470 31.00 3.90 -12.91
N ARG A 471 31.43 3.45 -11.71
CA ARG A 471 31.29 2.06 -11.25
C ARG A 471 30.72 1.99 -9.84
N VAL A 472 29.92 0.95 -9.57
CA VAL A 472 29.49 0.60 -8.22
C VAL A 472 30.52 -0.30 -7.57
N LEU A 473 31.03 0.10 -6.42
CA LEU A 473 32.00 -0.68 -5.64
C LEU A 473 31.30 -1.52 -4.57
N ARG A 474 30.29 -0.95 -3.90
CA ARG A 474 29.51 -1.67 -2.88
C ARG A 474 28.14 -1.02 -2.63
N PRO A 475 27.11 -1.81 -2.30
CA PRO A 475 27.09 -3.27 -2.45
C PRO A 475 27.23 -3.65 -3.94
N SER A 476 27.78 -4.83 -4.22
CA SER A 476 27.95 -5.30 -5.59
C SER A 476 26.60 -5.37 -6.32
N LEU A 477 26.59 -5.03 -7.61
CA LEU A 477 25.40 -5.19 -8.44
C LEU A 477 24.96 -6.66 -8.47
N VAL A 478 23.66 -6.88 -8.28
CA VAL A 478 23.00 -8.16 -8.46
C VAL A 478 22.73 -8.37 -9.96
N LEU A 479 23.24 -9.48 -10.49
CA LEU A 479 22.95 -9.93 -11.85
C LEU A 479 21.58 -10.60 -11.87
N ASN A 480 20.75 -10.27 -12.85
CA ASN A 480 19.46 -10.91 -13.06
C ASN A 480 19.35 -11.41 -14.49
N PHE A 481 19.70 -12.69 -14.69
CA PHE A 481 19.63 -13.34 -16.00
C PHE A 481 18.20 -13.66 -16.45
N GLU A 482 17.24 -13.62 -15.51
CA GLU A 482 15.82 -13.86 -15.76
C GLU A 482 15.03 -12.55 -15.90
N ALA A 483 15.71 -11.40 -15.92
CA ALA A 483 15.05 -10.12 -16.11
C ALA A 483 14.34 -10.07 -17.47
N ILE A 484 13.13 -9.51 -17.48
CA ILE A 484 12.29 -9.38 -18.68
C ILE A 484 12.97 -8.44 -19.69
N GLU A 485 13.58 -7.37 -19.17
CA GLU A 485 14.27 -6.36 -19.96
C GLU A 485 15.71 -6.25 -19.45
N GLU A 486 16.64 -5.88 -20.34
CA GLU A 486 17.98 -5.43 -19.95
C GLU A 486 18.81 -6.45 -19.12
N ALA A 487 18.64 -7.75 -19.38
CA ALA A 487 19.46 -8.80 -18.75
C ALA A 487 20.91 -8.80 -19.32
N PRO A 488 21.93 -9.14 -18.51
CA PRO A 488 21.90 -9.42 -17.07
C PRO A 488 22.12 -8.18 -16.18
N LEU A 489 22.37 -7.01 -16.77
CA LEU A 489 22.49 -5.69 -16.13
C LEU A 489 22.06 -4.60 -17.12
N PRO A 490 21.29 -3.59 -16.69
CA PRO A 490 20.77 -2.57 -17.58
C PRO A 490 21.78 -1.49 -17.91
N HIS A 491 21.92 -1.14 -19.19
CA HIS A 491 22.68 0.02 -19.65
C HIS A 491 24.08 0.15 -19.00
N VAL A 492 24.89 -0.90 -19.14
CA VAL A 492 26.31 -0.92 -18.76
C VAL A 492 27.19 -1.25 -19.95
N TYR A 493 28.46 -0.83 -19.89
CA TYR A 493 29.50 -1.31 -20.80
C TYR A 493 30.13 -2.57 -20.20
N PHE A 494 29.72 -3.75 -20.67
CA PHE A 494 30.19 -5.02 -20.12
C PHE A 494 31.72 -5.16 -20.19
N GLU A 495 32.35 -5.25 -19.02
CA GLU A 495 33.79 -5.42 -18.87
C GLU A 495 34.07 -6.66 -17.99
N GLY A 496 35.01 -7.50 -18.42
CA GLY A 496 35.49 -8.65 -17.63
C GLY A 496 36.65 -8.27 -16.70
N PRO A 497 37.02 -9.14 -15.74
CA PRO A 497 36.46 -10.46 -15.50
C PRO A 497 35.16 -10.47 -14.67
N ASP A 498 34.88 -9.44 -13.87
CA ASP A 498 33.63 -9.32 -13.10
C ASP A 498 32.73 -8.23 -13.68
N ILE A 499 31.69 -8.66 -14.41
CA ILE A 499 30.74 -7.76 -15.06
C ILE A 499 29.92 -6.92 -14.09
N ARG A 500 29.96 -7.18 -12.77
CA ARG A 500 29.33 -6.31 -11.76
C ARG A 500 30.04 -4.97 -11.60
N LEU A 501 31.29 -4.88 -12.06
CA LEU A 501 32.08 -3.65 -12.10
C LEU A 501 32.01 -2.95 -13.47
N SER A 502 31.10 -3.40 -14.34
CA SER A 502 30.88 -2.79 -15.65
C SER A 502 30.47 -1.32 -15.49
N PRO A 503 31.10 -0.39 -16.23
CA PRO A 503 30.75 1.02 -16.17
C PRO A 503 29.34 1.33 -16.63
N PHE A 504 28.72 2.32 -16.00
CA PHE A 504 27.40 2.80 -16.42
C PHE A 504 27.43 3.45 -17.80
N CYS A 505 26.38 3.21 -18.57
CA CYS A 505 26.12 3.88 -19.83
C CYS A 505 25.10 5.00 -19.63
N LEU A 506 25.61 6.16 -19.21
CA LEU A 506 24.79 7.25 -18.65
C LEU A 506 24.18 8.21 -19.67
N PHE A 507 24.65 8.23 -20.92
CA PHE A 507 24.24 9.21 -21.90
C PHE A 507 24.46 8.69 -23.32
N ASP A 508 23.79 9.31 -24.28
CA ASP A 508 23.88 8.95 -25.68
C ASP A 508 24.95 9.78 -26.43
N PRO A 509 26.04 9.16 -26.88
CA PRO A 509 27.11 9.86 -27.60
C PRO A 509 26.67 10.34 -29.00
N GLN A 510 25.69 9.70 -29.63
CA GLN A 510 25.16 10.09 -30.95
C GLN A 510 24.24 11.31 -30.86
N ALA A 511 23.54 11.46 -29.73
CA ALA A 511 22.74 12.66 -29.45
C ALA A 511 23.57 13.82 -28.87
N HIS A 512 24.90 13.65 -28.74
CA HIS A 512 25.82 14.67 -28.19
C HIS A 512 25.37 15.21 -26.81
N GLU A 513 24.78 14.35 -25.98
CA GLU A 513 24.25 14.75 -24.68
C GLU A 513 25.34 15.17 -23.68
N TRP A 514 26.56 14.66 -23.88
CA TRP A 514 27.72 14.97 -23.08
C TRP A 514 28.93 15.31 -23.97
N ASP A 515 29.68 16.31 -23.54
CA ASP A 515 30.99 16.64 -24.08
C ASP A 515 31.95 17.07 -22.97
N ARG A 516 33.22 17.18 -23.30
CA ARG A 516 34.32 17.41 -22.35
C ARG A 516 34.34 18.81 -21.73
N THR A 517 33.54 19.75 -22.23
CA THR A 517 33.37 21.08 -21.62
C THR A 517 32.44 21.02 -20.41
N MET A 518 31.60 19.98 -20.32
CA MET A 518 30.61 19.85 -19.25
C MET A 518 31.23 19.43 -17.92
N LEU A 519 30.62 19.88 -16.82
CA LEU A 519 31.03 19.50 -15.46
C LEU A 519 30.43 18.16 -15.07
N ILE A 520 31.28 17.21 -14.64
CA ILE A 520 30.88 15.88 -14.12
C ILE A 520 29.89 16.02 -12.97
N ALA A 521 30.07 17.05 -12.15
CA ALA A 521 29.22 17.36 -11.01
C ALA A 521 27.76 17.74 -11.41
N ASP A 522 27.55 18.24 -12.64
CA ASP A 522 26.26 18.70 -13.15
C ASP A 522 25.60 17.71 -14.13
N THR A 523 26.37 16.77 -14.69
CA THR A 523 25.90 15.77 -15.65
C THR A 523 26.01 14.36 -15.10
N THR A 524 27.23 13.83 -15.02
CA THR A 524 27.53 12.43 -14.68
C THR A 524 26.98 12.00 -13.33
N ILE A 525 27.19 12.79 -12.26
CA ILE A 525 26.74 12.39 -10.92
C ILE A 525 25.20 12.33 -10.86
N PRO A 526 24.46 13.35 -11.32
CA PRO A 526 23.02 13.24 -11.45
C PRO A 526 22.51 12.08 -12.31
N TRP A 527 23.17 11.78 -13.44
CA TRP A 527 22.76 10.67 -14.30
C TRP A 527 23.03 9.31 -13.65
N ALA A 528 24.13 9.18 -12.90
CA ALA A 528 24.42 7.99 -12.10
C ALA A 528 23.36 7.76 -11.02
N VAL A 529 22.87 8.81 -10.36
CA VAL A 529 21.72 8.71 -9.45
C VAL A 529 20.51 8.14 -10.17
N ARG A 530 20.13 8.71 -11.34
CA ARG A 530 18.96 8.26 -12.10
C ARG A 530 19.09 6.79 -12.45
N TRP A 531 20.27 6.38 -12.90
CA TRP A 531 20.56 4.99 -13.21
C TRP A 531 20.36 4.10 -11.99
N LEU A 532 20.91 4.48 -10.82
CA LEU A 532 20.78 3.70 -9.58
C LEU A 532 19.32 3.57 -9.13
N ALA A 533 18.51 4.63 -9.31
CA ALA A 533 17.10 4.59 -8.99
C ALA A 533 16.32 3.63 -9.89
N CYS A 534 16.56 3.68 -11.20
CA CYS A 534 15.97 2.74 -12.16
C CYS A 534 16.47 1.30 -11.94
N TYR A 535 17.73 1.14 -11.56
CA TYR A 535 18.34 -0.15 -11.26
C TYR A 535 17.69 -0.83 -10.05
N GLU A 536 17.38 -0.09 -8.97
CA GLU A 536 16.69 -0.66 -7.81
C GLU A 536 15.28 -1.19 -8.16
N ILE A 537 14.58 -0.54 -9.09
CA ILE A 537 13.30 -1.02 -9.63
C ILE A 537 13.50 -2.24 -10.53
N TRP A 538 14.50 -2.20 -11.41
CA TRP A 538 14.83 -3.32 -12.29
C TRP A 538 15.27 -4.57 -11.51
N GLU A 539 16.03 -4.41 -10.43
CA GLU A 539 16.41 -5.51 -9.54
C GLU A 539 15.18 -6.18 -8.90
N ALA A 540 14.16 -5.39 -8.57
CA ALA A 540 12.94 -5.86 -7.93
C ALA A 540 11.93 -6.45 -8.92
N THR A 541 11.82 -5.90 -10.13
CA THR A 541 10.74 -6.20 -11.09
C THR A 541 11.20 -6.91 -12.36
N GLY A 542 12.50 -6.88 -12.66
CA GLY A 542 13.05 -7.32 -13.94
C GLY A 542 12.72 -6.40 -15.11
N ARG A 543 12.13 -5.22 -14.88
CA ARG A 543 11.76 -4.24 -15.92
C ARG A 543 12.53 -2.95 -15.76
N TRP A 544 12.98 -2.38 -16.88
CA TRP A 544 13.78 -1.17 -16.91
C TRP A 544 12.92 0.07 -17.16
N VAL A 545 12.78 0.92 -16.14
CA VAL A 545 11.94 2.13 -16.24
C VAL A 545 12.70 3.38 -16.71
N GLY A 546 14.03 3.29 -16.84
CA GLY A 546 14.87 4.42 -17.22
C GLY A 546 14.71 4.88 -18.66
N GLY A 547 14.13 4.04 -19.53
CA GLY A 547 14.20 4.22 -20.98
C GLY A 547 15.64 4.15 -21.49
N GLY A 548 15.85 4.49 -22.76
CA GLY A 548 17.17 4.44 -23.36
C GLY A 548 17.13 4.10 -24.84
N ARG A 549 18.30 3.96 -25.46
CA ARG A 549 18.47 3.49 -26.84
C ARG A 549 19.60 2.48 -26.93
N HIS A 550 19.43 1.41 -27.70
CA HIS A 550 20.55 0.52 -28.06
C HIS A 550 21.09 0.82 -29.46
N ALA A 551 22.40 0.61 -29.65
CA ALA A 551 23.03 0.69 -30.95
C ALA A 551 22.38 -0.33 -31.92
N GLY A 552 21.71 0.17 -32.97
CA GLY A 552 21.07 -0.65 -34.00
C GLY A 552 19.54 -0.66 -33.98
N GLU A 553 18.88 -0.08 -32.97
CA GLU A 553 17.41 -0.01 -32.89
C GLU A 553 16.81 1.15 -33.72
N GLY A 554 17.63 1.97 -34.39
CA GLY A 554 17.22 3.18 -35.11
C GLY A 554 17.18 3.11 -36.65
N ASP A 555 17.48 1.96 -37.27
CA ASP A 555 17.50 1.83 -38.74
C ASP A 555 16.21 1.24 -39.34
N GLN A 556 15.17 0.95 -38.53
CA GLN A 556 13.93 0.31 -39.02
C GLN A 556 12.70 1.24 -39.14
N ASP A 557 12.74 2.46 -38.58
CA ASP A 557 11.57 3.38 -38.60
C ASP A 557 11.63 4.47 -39.71
N ASN A 558 12.56 4.36 -40.67
CA ASN A 558 12.62 5.26 -41.86
C ASN A 558 12.56 4.51 -43.20
N ALA A 559 11.95 3.32 -43.22
CA ALA A 559 11.66 2.59 -44.45
C ALA A 559 10.19 2.13 -44.48
N ALA A 560 9.27 3.09 -44.60
CA ALA A 560 7.94 2.90 -45.18
C ALA A 560 7.39 4.24 -45.70
#